data_AF-A0A7X0HW76-F1
#
_entry.id   AF-A0A7X0HW76-F1
#
_cell.length_a   1.000
_cell.length_b   1.000
_cell.length_c   1.000
_cell.angle_alpha   90.00
_cell.angle_beta   90.00
_cell.angle_gamma   90.00
#
_symmetry.space_group_name_H-M   'P 1'
#
loop_
_entity.id
_entity.type
_entity.pdbx_description
1 polymer ?
#
loop_
_entity_poly.entity_id
_entity_poly.type
_entity_poly.pdbx_seq_one_letter_code
_entity_poly.pdbx_strand_id
1 'polypeptide(L)'
;MKRMPFEPPTEHYDEQIEAIDEQICHLIKQRKVLSKNNPGFPTKPLIVNWAKKYHFYEDFLNSVFAHFLNEDIYKPVVEPQGFLKNIPILKSFEKDDVFYSVTFVRQFENASVVHFNIDRKDSNDDEIPRRLREHTFFNLSIEGLGSDYDCQNEGGGGSRGHESYTFIVSPALPDDISKYKLVFKECKIPFQKPTGFEFII
;
A
#
# COMPACT_ATOMS: atom_id res chain seq x y z
N MET A 1 -1.28 -3.77 -7.61
CA MET A 1 -1.86 -4.91 -8.39
C MET A 1 -3.24 -4.54 -8.90
N LYS A 2 -3.43 -4.51 -10.22
CA LYS A 2 -4.73 -4.25 -10.85
C LYS A 2 -5.73 -5.32 -10.39
N ARG A 3 -6.81 -4.91 -9.75
CA ARG A 3 -7.88 -5.84 -9.37
C ARG A 3 -8.53 -6.35 -10.65
N MET A 4 -8.61 -7.67 -10.79
CA MET A 4 -9.38 -8.24 -11.89
C MET A 4 -10.83 -7.75 -11.74
N PRO A 5 -11.51 -7.40 -12.85
CA PRO A 5 -12.93 -7.11 -12.80
C PRO A 5 -13.63 -8.33 -12.20
N PHE A 6 -14.26 -8.12 -11.04
CA PHE A 6 -15.08 -9.12 -10.38
C PHE A 6 -16.52 -8.74 -10.64
N GLU A 7 -17.23 -9.61 -11.37
CA GLU A 7 -18.67 -9.49 -11.53
C GLU A 7 -19.32 -10.39 -10.47
N PRO A 8 -19.94 -9.80 -9.42
CA PRO A 8 -20.56 -10.59 -8.37
C PRO A 8 -21.76 -11.36 -8.93
N PRO A 9 -22.01 -12.61 -8.49
CA PRO A 9 -23.20 -13.34 -8.88
C PRO A 9 -24.42 -12.73 -8.18
N THR A 10 -25.19 -11.89 -8.88
CA THR A 10 -26.38 -11.22 -8.34
C THR A 10 -27.68 -12.00 -8.55
N GLU A 11 -27.65 -13.13 -9.27
CA GLU A 11 -28.83 -13.92 -9.65
C GLU A 11 -29.62 -14.48 -8.45
N HIS A 12 -28.98 -14.61 -7.28
CA HIS A 12 -29.57 -15.19 -6.07
C HIS A 12 -29.71 -14.18 -4.91
N TYR A 13 -29.60 -12.88 -5.18
CA TYR A 13 -29.75 -11.88 -4.13
C TYR A 13 -31.19 -11.85 -3.61
N ASP A 14 -31.36 -12.02 -2.29
CA ASP A 14 -32.66 -11.95 -1.63
C ASP A 14 -32.94 -10.50 -1.20
N GLU A 15 -33.95 -9.86 -1.79
CA GLU A 15 -34.30 -8.48 -1.47
C GLU A 15 -34.68 -8.28 0.02
N GLN A 16 -35.06 -9.35 0.73
CA GLN A 16 -35.38 -9.26 2.16
C GLN A 16 -34.17 -8.88 3.03
N ILE A 17 -32.94 -9.11 2.54
CA ILE A 17 -31.71 -8.74 3.27
C ILE A 17 -31.19 -7.34 2.93
N GLU A 18 -31.82 -6.62 1.99
CA GLU A 18 -31.39 -5.28 1.56
C GLU A 18 -31.27 -4.30 2.74
N ALA A 19 -32.29 -4.27 3.60
CA ALA A 19 -32.28 -3.40 4.78
C ALA A 19 -31.17 -3.77 5.79
N ILE A 20 -30.75 -5.04 5.82
CA ILE A 20 -29.63 -5.51 6.66
C ILE A 20 -28.31 -5.06 6.05
N ASP A 21 -28.15 -5.19 4.73
CA ASP A 21 -26.93 -4.79 4.02
C ASP A 21 -26.71 -3.28 4.09
N GLU A 22 -27.79 -2.47 3.98
CA GLU A 22 -27.70 -1.03 4.20
C GLU A 22 -27.27 -0.70 5.64
N GLN A 23 -27.80 -1.43 6.63
CA GLN A 23 -27.38 -1.26 8.02
C GLN A 23 -25.91 -1.65 8.23
N ILE A 24 -25.41 -2.69 7.55
CA ILE A 24 -23.99 -3.05 7.58
C ILE A 24 -23.14 -1.89 7.05
N CYS A 25 -23.51 -1.31 5.90
CA CYS A 25 -22.86 -0.12 5.34
C CYS A 25 -22.86 1.06 6.34
N HIS A 26 -23.99 1.30 6.98
CA HIS A 26 -24.13 2.34 8.01
C HIS A 26 -23.19 2.09 9.20
N LEU A 27 -23.15 0.87 9.73
CA LEU A 27 -22.31 0.48 10.87
C LEU A 27 -20.81 0.57 10.54
N ILE A 28 -20.40 0.20 9.33
CA ILE A 28 -19.02 0.37 8.85
C ILE A 28 -18.64 1.85 8.86
N LYS A 29 -19.51 2.73 8.34
CA LYS A 29 -19.30 4.18 8.35
C LYS A 29 -19.22 4.72 9.77
N GLN A 30 -20.12 4.31 10.66
CA GLN A 30 -20.10 4.73 12.07
C GLN A 30 -18.80 4.32 12.77
N ARG A 31 -18.33 3.08 12.56
CA ARG A 31 -17.05 2.59 13.09
C ARG A 31 -15.88 3.46 12.64
N LYS A 32 -15.86 3.87 11.36
CA LYS A 32 -14.83 4.74 10.77
C LYS A 32 -14.82 6.13 11.41
N VAL A 33 -15.99 6.74 11.58
CA VAL A 33 -16.14 8.07 12.20
C VAL A 33 -15.71 8.05 13.67
N LEU A 34 -16.19 7.08 14.46
CA LEU A 34 -15.87 6.99 15.89
C LEU A 34 -14.39 6.77 16.17
N SER A 35 -13.71 6.07 15.27
CA SER A 35 -12.28 5.78 15.37
C SER A 35 -11.38 6.82 14.70
N LYS A 36 -11.94 7.92 14.18
CA LYS A 36 -11.20 8.96 13.44
C LYS A 36 -10.36 8.38 12.30
N ASN A 37 -10.96 7.48 11.51
CA ASN A 37 -10.32 6.77 10.41
C ASN A 37 -9.14 5.85 10.81
N ASN A 38 -9.05 5.48 12.10
CA ASN A 38 -8.06 4.52 12.60
C ASN A 38 -8.74 3.44 13.44
N PRO A 39 -9.50 2.53 12.81
CA PRO A 39 -10.45 1.69 13.52
C PRO A 39 -9.81 0.52 14.29
N GLY A 40 -8.51 0.29 14.10
CA GLY A 40 -7.79 -0.81 14.71
C GLY A 40 -8.40 -2.18 14.36
N PHE A 41 -8.09 -3.18 15.19
CA PHE A 41 -8.52 -4.55 15.01
C PHE A 41 -9.12 -5.11 16.32
N PRO A 42 -10.22 -5.88 16.29
CA PRO A 42 -10.76 -6.50 17.50
C PRO A 42 -9.76 -7.45 18.16
N THR A 43 -9.76 -7.51 19.49
CA THR A 43 -8.86 -8.42 20.20
C THR A 43 -9.25 -9.89 19.99
N LYS A 44 -8.28 -10.81 20.09
CA LYS A 44 -8.53 -12.25 19.97
C LYS A 44 -9.68 -12.74 20.87
N PRO A 45 -9.79 -12.34 22.15
CA PRO A 45 -10.94 -12.74 22.99
C PRO A 45 -12.30 -12.23 22.46
N LEU A 46 -12.36 -11.04 21.86
CA LEU A 46 -13.60 -10.53 21.26
C LEU A 46 -14.02 -11.37 20.05
N ILE A 47 -13.08 -11.70 19.17
CA ILE A 47 -13.33 -12.55 17.99
C ILE A 47 -13.85 -13.93 18.42
N VAL A 48 -13.19 -14.60 19.37
CA VAL A 48 -13.61 -15.91 19.90
C VAL A 48 -15.03 -15.85 20.47
N ASN A 49 -15.33 -14.79 21.25
CA ASN A 49 -16.64 -14.64 21.87
C ASN A 49 -17.75 -14.38 20.84
N TRP A 50 -17.51 -13.53 19.84
CA TRP A 50 -18.49 -13.25 18.79
C TRP A 50 -18.69 -14.43 17.84
N ALA A 51 -17.61 -15.13 17.48
CA ALA A 51 -17.66 -16.35 16.70
C ALA A 51 -18.57 -17.38 17.37
N LYS A 52 -18.36 -17.63 18.67
CA LYS A 52 -19.22 -18.54 19.44
C LYS A 52 -20.67 -18.04 19.56
N LYS A 53 -20.87 -16.76 19.84
CA LYS A 53 -22.20 -16.17 20.08
C LYS A 53 -23.08 -16.18 18.83
N TYR A 54 -22.52 -15.87 17.67
CA TYR A 54 -23.26 -15.74 16.41
C TYR A 54 -23.03 -16.91 15.46
N HIS A 55 -22.36 -17.97 15.93
CA HIS A 55 -22.05 -19.18 15.16
C HIS A 55 -21.24 -18.91 13.88
N PHE A 56 -20.24 -18.03 13.96
CA PHE A 56 -19.27 -17.81 12.89
C PHE A 56 -17.96 -18.58 13.12
N TYR A 57 -17.22 -18.81 12.05
CA TYR A 57 -15.80 -19.19 12.14
C TYR A 57 -14.94 -17.99 12.55
N GLU A 58 -13.96 -18.19 13.41
CA GLU A 58 -13.04 -17.12 13.84
C GLU A 58 -12.30 -16.49 12.66
N ASP A 59 -11.83 -17.32 11.72
CA ASP A 59 -11.11 -16.85 10.52
C ASP A 59 -11.97 -16.00 9.58
N PHE A 60 -13.28 -16.29 9.51
CA PHE A 60 -14.21 -15.45 8.77
C PHE A 60 -14.27 -14.05 9.37
N LEU A 61 -14.44 -13.94 10.71
CA LEU A 61 -14.45 -12.65 11.39
C LEU A 61 -13.10 -11.93 11.25
N ASN A 62 -11.98 -12.66 11.39
CA ASN A 62 -10.65 -12.08 11.18
C ASN A 62 -10.51 -11.49 9.77
N SER A 63 -11.00 -12.19 8.75
CA SER A 63 -10.99 -11.71 7.36
C SER A 63 -11.82 -10.43 7.19
N VAL A 64 -13.07 -10.42 7.70
CA VAL A 64 -13.94 -9.25 7.64
C VAL A 64 -13.29 -8.02 8.28
N PHE A 65 -12.75 -8.16 9.50
CA PHE A 65 -12.09 -7.05 10.19
C PHE A 65 -10.75 -6.68 9.56
N ALA A 66 -10.05 -7.60 8.89
CA ALA A 66 -8.84 -7.30 8.14
C ALA A 66 -9.15 -6.43 6.93
N HIS A 67 -10.27 -6.68 6.25
CA HIS A 67 -10.74 -5.82 5.16
C HIS A 67 -11.15 -4.43 5.65
N PHE A 68 -11.79 -4.32 6.81
CA PHE A 68 -12.10 -3.01 7.40
C PHE A 68 -10.86 -2.24 7.85
N LEU A 69 -9.82 -2.95 8.33
CA LEU A 69 -8.56 -2.33 8.71
C LEU A 69 -7.82 -1.76 7.49
N ASN A 70 -7.91 -2.45 6.35
CA ASN A 70 -7.15 -2.13 5.15
C ASN A 70 -8.04 -1.53 4.03
N GLU A 71 -9.13 -0.82 4.35
CA GLU A 71 -10.08 -0.28 3.34
C GLU A 71 -9.40 0.46 2.18
N ASP A 72 -8.27 1.14 2.44
CA ASP A 72 -7.51 1.86 1.42
C ASP A 72 -7.03 0.98 0.26
N ILE A 73 -6.88 -0.35 0.44
CA ILE A 73 -6.53 -1.27 -0.66
C ILE A 73 -7.61 -1.34 -1.75
N TYR A 74 -8.82 -0.85 -1.46
CA TYR A 74 -9.98 -0.81 -2.36
C TYR A 74 -10.08 0.49 -3.15
N LYS A 75 -9.21 1.48 -2.89
CA LYS A 75 -9.14 2.70 -3.69
C LYS A 75 -8.91 2.33 -5.17
N PRO A 76 -9.63 2.98 -6.11
CA PRO A 76 -9.37 2.78 -7.53
C PRO A 76 -7.92 3.07 -7.88
N VAL A 77 -7.33 2.20 -8.70
CA VAL A 77 -5.98 2.41 -9.21
C VAL A 77 -6.02 3.46 -10.31
N VAL A 78 -5.27 4.53 -10.13
CA VAL A 78 -5.11 5.56 -11.17
C VAL A 78 -4.22 4.98 -12.26
N GLU A 79 -4.77 4.79 -13.46
CA GLU A 79 -4.00 4.35 -14.63
C GLU A 79 -3.31 5.57 -15.26
N PRO A 80 -1.98 5.62 -15.34
CA PRO A 80 -1.27 6.74 -15.95
C PRO A 80 -1.58 6.86 -17.46
N GLN A 81 -2.00 8.04 -17.91
CA GLN A 81 -2.42 8.31 -19.30
C GLN A 81 -1.80 9.60 -19.83
N GLY A 82 -1.51 9.62 -21.14
CA GLY A 82 -0.86 10.77 -21.78
C GLY A 82 0.58 10.94 -21.28
N PHE A 83 1.49 10.04 -21.68
CA PHE A 83 2.90 10.17 -21.31
C PHE A 83 3.47 11.50 -21.83
N LEU A 84 4.08 12.28 -20.94
CA LEU A 84 4.65 13.59 -21.26
C LEU A 84 6.17 13.51 -21.42
N LYS A 85 6.88 13.07 -20.36
CA LYS A 85 8.35 13.05 -20.32
C LYS A 85 8.88 12.23 -19.13
N ASN A 86 10.20 12.00 -19.13
CA ASN A 86 10.92 11.52 -17.96
C ASN A 86 11.66 12.69 -17.29
N ILE A 87 11.42 12.89 -16.00
CA ILE A 87 12.10 13.89 -15.17
C ILE A 87 13.27 13.19 -14.48
N PRO A 88 14.53 13.51 -14.80
CA PRO A 88 15.68 12.93 -14.13
C PRO A 88 15.77 13.44 -12.69
N ILE A 89 15.78 12.54 -11.72
CA ILE A 89 15.97 12.86 -10.30
C ILE A 89 17.42 12.62 -9.89
N LEU A 90 17.96 11.44 -10.25
CA LEU A 90 19.32 10.99 -9.93
C LEU A 90 19.71 11.25 -8.47
N LYS A 91 18.85 10.85 -7.54
CA LYS A 91 19.12 10.94 -6.11
C LYS A 91 19.14 9.57 -5.47
N SER A 92 19.95 9.45 -4.42
CA SER A 92 20.14 8.22 -3.69
C SER A 92 20.34 8.46 -2.20
N PHE A 93 20.11 7.41 -1.44
CA PHE A 93 20.38 7.29 -0.02
C PHE A 93 21.13 5.97 0.20
N GLU A 94 22.15 5.96 1.04
CA GLU A 94 22.95 4.76 1.29
C GLU A 94 23.05 4.50 2.79
N LYS A 95 22.80 3.25 3.18
CA LYS A 95 22.87 2.81 4.57
C LYS A 95 23.15 1.31 4.64
N ASP A 96 24.05 0.91 5.52
CA ASP A 96 24.38 -0.50 5.80
C ASP A 96 24.69 -1.31 4.52
N ASP A 97 25.50 -0.75 3.62
CA ASP A 97 25.86 -1.33 2.30
C ASP A 97 24.66 -1.60 1.36
N VAL A 98 23.53 -0.93 1.60
CA VAL A 98 22.36 -0.90 0.72
C VAL A 98 22.21 0.49 0.11
N PHE A 99 22.14 0.51 -1.22
CA PHE A 99 21.98 1.70 -2.03
C PHE A 99 20.53 1.84 -2.51
N TYR A 100 19.87 2.89 -2.05
CA TYR A 100 18.49 3.23 -2.38
C TYR A 100 18.49 4.36 -3.39
N SER A 101 17.76 4.24 -4.50
CA SER A 101 17.79 5.29 -5.53
C SER A 101 16.47 5.51 -6.27
N VAL A 102 16.27 6.75 -6.71
CA VAL A 102 15.27 7.13 -7.70
C VAL A 102 16.01 7.83 -8.84
N THR A 103 16.03 7.20 -10.00
CA THR A 103 16.79 7.72 -11.16
C THR A 103 15.97 8.71 -11.97
N PHE A 104 14.69 8.41 -12.19
CA PHE A 104 13.75 9.29 -12.88
C PHE A 104 12.32 9.07 -12.41
N VAL A 105 11.48 10.08 -12.66
CA VAL A 105 10.02 10.01 -12.53
C VAL A 105 9.41 10.13 -13.91
N ARG A 106 8.52 9.20 -14.30
CA ARG A 106 7.77 9.32 -15.54
C ARG A 106 6.58 10.22 -15.29
N GLN A 107 6.44 11.27 -16.09
CA GLN A 107 5.36 12.22 -15.98
C GLN A 107 4.27 11.90 -16.99
N PHE A 108 3.04 11.79 -16.51
CA PHE A 108 1.83 11.65 -17.31
C PHE A 108 0.92 12.87 -17.04
N GLU A 109 -0.12 13.04 -17.86
CA GLU A 109 -1.08 14.15 -17.70
C GLU A 109 -1.84 14.06 -16.36
N ASN A 110 -2.20 12.85 -15.94
CA ASN A 110 -3.04 12.61 -14.76
C ASN A 110 -2.27 12.11 -13.53
N ALA A 111 -1.03 11.62 -13.68
CA ALA A 111 -0.27 11.00 -12.61
C ALA A 111 1.25 11.09 -12.85
N SER A 112 2.03 10.77 -11.82
CA SER A 112 3.48 10.56 -11.93
C SER A 112 3.83 9.14 -11.51
N VAL A 113 4.81 8.52 -12.17
CA VAL A 113 5.29 7.17 -11.85
C VAL A 113 6.72 7.25 -11.34
N VAL A 114 6.91 6.84 -10.09
CA VAL A 114 8.20 6.83 -9.40
C VAL A 114 8.76 5.41 -9.45
N HIS A 115 9.96 5.25 -10.00
CA HIS A 115 10.70 4.00 -9.97
C HIS A 115 11.76 4.06 -8.87
N PHE A 116 11.60 3.19 -7.88
CA PHE A 116 12.46 3.11 -6.71
C PHE A 116 13.28 1.83 -6.77
N ASN A 117 14.60 1.95 -6.66
CA ASN A 117 15.53 0.84 -6.74
C ASN A 117 16.27 0.66 -5.42
N ILE A 118 16.56 -0.58 -5.10
CA ILE A 118 17.35 -1.01 -3.96
C ILE A 118 18.43 -1.95 -4.49
N ASP A 119 19.68 -1.55 -4.34
CA ASP A 119 20.85 -2.31 -4.76
C ASP A 119 21.68 -2.66 -3.53
N ARG A 120 22.01 -3.93 -3.39
CA ARG A 120 22.87 -4.45 -2.32
C ARG A 120 23.86 -5.44 -2.89
N LYS A 121 25.05 -5.50 -2.29
CA LYS A 121 26.06 -6.48 -2.69
C LYS A 121 25.54 -7.89 -2.40
N ASP A 122 25.55 -8.73 -3.41
CA ASP A 122 25.18 -10.13 -3.30
C ASP A 122 26.39 -10.87 -2.69
N SER A 123 26.42 -11.06 -1.36
CA SER A 123 27.48 -11.85 -0.72
C SER A 123 27.20 -13.34 -0.91
N ASN A 124 28.13 -14.05 -1.56
CA ASN A 124 28.09 -15.51 -1.59
C ASN A 124 28.28 -16.15 -0.19
N ASP A 125 28.72 -15.36 0.80
CA ASP A 125 28.94 -15.76 2.20
C ASP A 125 27.73 -15.51 3.12
N ASP A 126 26.57 -15.17 2.56
CA ASP A 126 25.37 -14.96 3.37
C ASP A 126 24.91 -16.28 4.01
N GLU A 127 25.19 -16.46 5.31
CA GLU A 127 24.81 -17.64 6.11
C GLU A 127 23.30 -17.93 6.08
N ILE A 128 22.48 -16.93 5.72
CA ILE A 128 21.03 -17.04 5.63
C ILE A 128 20.61 -17.25 4.16
N PRO A 129 20.07 -18.42 3.80
CA PRO A 129 19.48 -18.67 2.49
C PRO A 129 18.51 -17.54 2.09
N ARG A 130 18.58 -17.07 0.84
CA ARG A 130 17.74 -15.97 0.33
C ARG A 130 16.22 -16.13 0.59
N ARG A 131 15.74 -17.38 0.68
CA ARG A 131 14.33 -17.71 0.98
C ARG A 131 13.91 -17.38 2.43
N LEU A 132 14.88 -17.17 3.31
CA LEU A 132 14.71 -16.86 4.73
C LEU A 132 14.97 -15.37 5.04
N ARG A 133 15.36 -14.57 4.03
CA ARG A 133 15.46 -13.12 4.20
C ARG A 133 14.05 -12.54 4.33
N GLU A 134 13.82 -11.75 5.38
CA GLU A 134 12.59 -10.99 5.51
C GLU A 134 12.50 -10.04 4.30
N HIS A 135 11.47 -10.22 3.46
CA HIS A 135 11.15 -9.26 2.42
C HIS A 135 10.68 -7.97 3.08
N THR A 136 11.36 -6.87 2.79
CA THR A 136 10.93 -5.54 3.22
C THR A 136 10.01 -4.94 2.16
N PHE A 137 9.03 -4.16 2.60
CA PHE A 137 8.13 -3.42 1.73
C PHE A 137 8.35 -1.94 1.96
N PHE A 138 8.07 -1.13 0.95
CA PHE A 138 8.18 0.32 1.06
C PHE A 138 6.87 0.97 0.68
N ASN A 139 6.48 1.97 1.48
CA ASN A 139 5.46 2.93 1.14
C ASN A 139 6.12 4.25 0.75
N LEU A 140 5.52 4.96 -0.19
CA LEU A 140 5.93 6.28 -0.62
C LEU A 140 4.95 7.32 -0.06
N SER A 141 5.47 8.45 0.39
CA SER A 141 4.70 9.67 0.64
C SER A 141 5.42 10.89 0.06
N ILE A 142 4.67 11.91 -0.33
CA ILE A 142 5.19 13.16 -0.89
C ILE A 142 5.07 14.26 0.17
N GLU A 143 6.18 14.92 0.48
CA GLU A 143 6.20 16.10 1.34
C GLU A 143 6.57 17.37 0.55
N GLY A 144 6.20 18.54 1.06
CA GLY A 144 6.64 19.86 0.54
C GLY A 144 5.64 20.59 -0.35
N LEU A 145 4.58 19.90 -0.78
CA LEU A 145 3.48 20.45 -1.56
C LEU A 145 2.25 20.40 -0.66
N GLY A 146 1.59 21.54 -0.39
CA GLY A 146 0.42 21.62 0.50
C GLY A 146 -0.84 20.90 0.00
N SER A 147 -0.67 19.88 -0.84
CA SER A 147 -1.71 19.02 -1.41
C SER A 147 -1.48 17.59 -0.91
N ASP A 148 -2.57 16.88 -0.60
CA ASP A 148 -2.50 15.45 -0.28
C ASP A 148 -2.32 14.65 -1.57
N TYR A 149 -1.21 13.92 -1.67
CA TYR A 149 -0.92 13.01 -2.77
C TYR A 149 -1.26 11.57 -2.37
N ASP A 150 -2.01 10.87 -3.22
CA ASP A 150 -2.23 9.44 -3.10
C ASP A 150 -1.07 8.70 -3.79
N CYS A 151 -0.38 7.86 -3.03
CA CYS A 151 0.79 7.11 -3.48
C CYS A 151 0.48 5.62 -3.43
N GLN A 152 0.29 5.01 -4.59
CA GLN A 152 -0.10 3.61 -4.71
C GLN A 152 1.08 2.77 -5.18
N ASN A 153 1.40 1.71 -4.44
CA ASN A 153 2.41 0.73 -4.85
C ASN A 153 1.80 -0.21 -5.91
N GLU A 154 2.33 -0.15 -7.14
CA GLU A 154 1.87 -1.00 -8.25
C GLU A 154 2.39 -2.44 -8.09
N GLY A 155 3.55 -2.57 -7.48
CA GLY A 155 4.28 -3.80 -7.27
C GLY A 155 5.77 -3.57 -7.47
N GLY A 156 6.51 -4.67 -7.37
CA GLY A 156 7.95 -4.66 -7.50
C GLY A 156 8.49 -6.04 -7.84
N GLY A 157 9.72 -6.07 -8.28
CA GLY A 157 10.43 -7.29 -8.63
C GLY A 157 11.91 -7.12 -8.38
N GLY A 158 12.58 -8.23 -8.07
CA GLY A 158 13.99 -8.19 -7.76
C GLY A 158 14.65 -9.54 -7.92
N SER A 159 15.94 -9.50 -8.20
CA SER A 159 16.81 -10.67 -8.20
C SER A 159 18.25 -10.27 -7.91
N ARG A 160 19.01 -11.15 -7.25
CA ARG A 160 20.47 -11.06 -7.10
C ARG A 160 20.98 -9.70 -6.61
N GLY A 161 20.44 -9.25 -5.48
CA GLY A 161 20.86 -8.00 -4.83
C GLY A 161 20.21 -6.74 -5.41
N HIS A 162 19.44 -6.82 -6.49
CA HIS A 162 18.64 -5.72 -7.00
C HIS A 162 17.16 -5.95 -6.75
N GLU A 163 16.47 -4.95 -6.21
CA GLU A 163 15.02 -4.91 -6.03
C GLU A 163 14.48 -3.57 -6.55
N SER A 164 13.29 -3.61 -7.14
CA SER A 164 12.64 -2.43 -7.71
C SER A 164 11.18 -2.39 -7.32
N TYR A 165 10.67 -1.18 -7.07
CA TYR A 165 9.26 -0.90 -6.82
C TYR A 165 8.79 0.20 -7.75
N THR A 166 7.53 0.09 -8.17
CA THR A 166 6.86 1.13 -8.96
C THR A 166 5.73 1.73 -8.15
N PHE A 167 5.74 3.06 -8.03
CA PHE A 167 4.70 3.82 -7.34
C PHE A 167 3.99 4.76 -8.31
N ILE A 168 2.66 4.78 -8.26
CA ILE A 168 1.82 5.74 -8.97
C ILE A 168 1.42 6.82 -7.98
N VAL A 169 1.69 8.07 -8.34
CA VAL A 169 1.42 9.25 -7.52
C VAL A 169 0.34 10.09 -8.21
N SER A 170 -0.74 10.36 -7.50
CA SER A 170 -1.88 11.16 -7.98
C SER A 170 -2.24 12.24 -6.97
N PRO A 171 -2.42 13.52 -7.38
CA PRO A 171 -2.28 14.01 -8.75
C PRO A 171 -0.83 13.97 -9.25
N ALA A 172 -0.62 14.32 -10.53
CA ALA A 172 0.70 14.50 -11.11
C ALA A 172 1.59 15.42 -10.25
N LEU A 173 2.83 14.98 -10.00
CA LEU A 173 3.89 15.77 -9.38
C LEU A 173 4.30 16.92 -10.30
N PRO A 174 4.72 18.06 -9.73
CA PRO A 174 5.27 19.15 -10.52
C PRO A 174 6.63 18.76 -11.11
N ASP A 175 6.98 19.37 -12.25
CA ASP A 175 8.28 19.13 -12.89
C ASP A 175 9.48 19.55 -12.04
N ASP A 176 9.26 20.52 -11.14
CA ASP A 176 10.29 21.06 -10.27
C ASP A 176 10.43 20.21 -9.00
N ILE A 177 11.45 19.35 -9.02
CA ILE A 177 11.79 18.40 -7.96
C ILE A 177 12.13 19.10 -6.65
N SER A 178 12.59 20.36 -6.67
CA SER A 178 12.93 21.08 -5.44
C SER A 178 11.71 21.37 -4.56
N LYS A 179 10.50 21.29 -5.14
CA LYS A 179 9.24 21.57 -4.44
C LYS A 179 8.73 20.40 -3.61
N TYR A 180 9.30 19.20 -3.78
CA TYR A 180 8.85 18.04 -3.04
C TYR A 180 9.97 17.12 -2.61
N LYS A 181 9.63 16.24 -1.68
CA LYS A 181 10.51 15.20 -1.15
C LYS A 181 9.80 13.86 -1.27
N LEU A 182 10.52 12.85 -1.75
CA LEU A 182 10.05 11.48 -1.79
C LEU A 182 10.44 10.82 -0.48
N VAL A 183 9.46 10.52 0.37
CA VAL A 183 9.69 9.92 1.68
C VAL A 183 9.32 8.44 1.60
N PHE A 184 10.33 7.59 1.76
CA PHE A 184 10.17 6.14 1.74
C PHE A 184 10.14 5.59 3.17
N LYS A 185 9.12 4.80 3.49
CA LYS A 185 8.91 4.19 4.80
C LYS A 185 8.90 2.68 4.68
N GLU A 186 9.79 2.03 5.41
CA GLU A 186 9.89 0.57 5.42
C GLU A 186 8.76 -0.05 6.25
N CYS A 187 8.18 -1.13 5.75
CA CYS A 187 7.16 -1.95 6.39
C CYS A 187 7.55 -3.44 6.29
N LYS A 188 7.35 -4.22 7.37
CA LYS A 188 7.62 -5.67 7.37
C LYS A 188 6.59 -6.49 6.60
N ILE A 189 5.36 -6.02 6.59
CA ILE A 189 4.22 -6.69 5.95
C ILE A 189 3.48 -5.62 5.17
N PRO A 190 2.94 -5.92 3.98
CA PRO A 190 2.11 -4.97 3.24
C PRO A 190 1.02 -4.40 4.14
N PHE A 191 0.79 -3.09 4.03
CA PHE A 191 -0.28 -2.37 4.74
C PHE A 191 -0.17 -2.32 6.27
N GLN A 192 0.97 -2.74 6.85
CA GLN A 192 1.24 -2.59 8.27
C GLN A 192 2.01 -1.31 8.61
N LYS A 193 2.09 -1.02 9.92
CA LYS A 193 2.82 0.13 10.45
C LYS A 193 4.30 0.09 10.01
N PRO A 194 4.91 1.26 9.75
CA PRO A 194 6.33 1.34 9.45
C PRO A 194 7.19 0.74 10.55
N THR A 195 8.35 0.19 10.16
CA THR A 195 9.36 -0.36 11.09
C THR A 195 10.07 0.74 11.89
N GLY A 196 9.91 1.99 11.46
CA GLY A 196 10.65 3.15 11.96
C GLY A 196 11.86 3.49 11.08
N PHE A 197 12.21 2.66 10.09
CA PHE A 197 13.17 3.04 9.07
C PHE A 197 12.49 3.88 7.98
N GLU A 198 12.96 5.12 7.86
CA GLU A 198 12.46 6.11 6.92
C GLU A 198 13.63 6.91 6.37
N PHE A 199 13.58 7.25 5.09
CA PHE A 199 14.56 8.13 4.46
C PHE A 199 13.92 8.96 3.36
N ILE A 200 14.62 10.04 3.01
CA ILE A 200 14.16 11.04 2.05
C ILE A 200 15.08 11.05 0.84
N ILE A 201 14.47 11.06 -0.34
CA ILE A 201 15.11 11.31 -1.63
C ILE A 201 14.53 12.59 -2.23
#